data_AF-A0A9Q3GH04-F1
#
_entry.id   AF-A0A9Q3GH04-F1
#
_cell.length_a   1.000
_cell.length_b   1.000
_cell.length_c   1.000
_cell.angle_alpha   90.00
_cell.angle_beta   90.00
_cell.angle_gamma   90.00
#
_symmetry.space_group_name_H-M   'P 1'
#
loop_
_entity.id
_entity.type
_entity.pdbx_description
1 polymer ?
#
loop_
_entity_poly.entity_id
_entity_poly.type
_entity_poly.pdbx_seq_one_letter_code
_entity_poly.pdbx_strand_id
1 'polypeptide(L)'
;MPKQVSVISSVKNTYKEDFVANQLFVAPIHQSLSPKMRHDLIDWLYTYKNAFDSDNEPLGRPYPPVIRRPACTASPMPREALEKHIQELIQLGVLRKVGHNDEVEVAESVIIAWNTYKSRMVGYFRALNTYTVPDRYPIPRIQETLNQLSKACI
;
A
#
# COMPACT_ATOMS: atom_id res chain seq x y z
N MET A 1 -62.31 -13.57 3.91
CA MET A 1 -61.44 -12.42 4.21
C MET A 1 -60.07 -12.67 3.61
N PRO A 2 -59.56 -11.82 2.70
CA PRO A 2 -58.25 -12.03 2.10
C PRO A 2 -57.14 -11.57 3.06
N LYS A 3 -56.10 -12.38 3.21
CA LYS A 3 -54.90 -12.06 3.99
C LYS A 3 -54.15 -10.91 3.30
N GLN A 4 -53.83 -9.85 4.04
CA GLN A 4 -52.92 -8.81 3.58
C GLN A 4 -51.54 -9.41 3.33
N VAL A 5 -51.08 -9.32 2.08
CA VAL A 5 -49.69 -9.58 1.71
C VAL A 5 -48.88 -8.35 2.11
N SER A 6 -47.99 -8.50 3.08
CA SER A 6 -47.06 -7.44 3.49
C SER A 6 -46.09 -7.15 2.35
N VAL A 7 -46.23 -5.97 1.75
CA VAL A 7 -45.27 -5.39 0.80
C VAL A 7 -43.97 -5.12 1.56
N ILE A 8 -42.95 -5.93 1.33
CA ILE A 8 -41.58 -5.62 1.79
C ILE A 8 -41.09 -4.49 0.87
N SER A 9 -41.21 -3.26 1.35
CA SER A 9 -40.63 -2.09 0.70
C SER A 9 -39.10 -2.23 0.70
N SER A 10 -38.51 -2.07 -0.48
CA SER A 10 -37.06 -2.08 -0.72
C SER A 10 -36.41 -0.90 0.00
N VAL A 11 -35.86 -1.14 1.20
CA VAL A 11 -35.04 -0.17 1.92
C VAL A 11 -33.73 -0.05 1.16
N LYS A 12 -33.57 1.04 0.40
CA LYS A 12 -32.31 1.38 -0.25
C LYS A 12 -31.25 1.58 0.83
N ASN A 13 -30.20 0.77 0.79
CA ASN A 13 -29.09 0.85 1.74
C ASN A 13 -28.15 1.98 1.31
N THR A 14 -28.36 3.17 1.87
CA THR A 14 -27.60 4.40 1.59
C THR A 14 -26.09 4.20 1.67
N TYR A 15 -25.61 3.39 2.62
CA TYR A 15 -24.18 3.09 2.77
C TYR A 15 -23.56 2.28 1.62
N LYS A 16 -24.36 1.45 0.95
CA LYS A 16 -23.91 0.66 -0.21
C LYS A 16 -23.82 1.55 -1.46
N GLU A 17 -24.75 2.50 -1.59
CA GLU A 17 -24.73 3.49 -2.68
C GLU A 17 -23.52 4.43 -2.53
N ASP A 18 -23.21 4.89 -1.32
CA ASP A 18 -22.03 5.70 -1.02
C ASP A 18 -20.71 4.95 -1.31
N PHE A 19 -20.65 3.66 -1.00
CA PHE A 19 -19.49 2.80 -1.33
C PHE A 19 -19.29 2.69 -2.85
N VAL A 20 -20.37 2.50 -3.60
CA VAL A 20 -20.30 2.43 -5.07
C VAL A 20 -19.87 3.77 -5.66
N ALA A 21 -20.39 4.87 -5.14
CA ALA A 21 -20.11 6.22 -5.65
C ALA A 21 -18.69 6.69 -5.34
N ASN A 22 -18.16 6.38 -4.15
CA ASN A 22 -16.88 6.93 -3.70
C ASN A 22 -15.70 5.96 -3.85
N GLN A 23 -15.87 4.67 -3.54
CA GLN A 23 -14.76 3.71 -3.55
C GLN A 23 -14.64 2.95 -4.88
N LEU A 24 -15.75 2.57 -5.49
CA LEU A 24 -15.77 1.86 -6.78
C LEU A 24 -15.62 2.76 -8.01
N PHE A 25 -15.66 4.08 -7.84
CA PHE A 25 -15.50 5.03 -8.94
C PHE A 25 -14.16 4.88 -9.67
N VAL A 26 -13.09 4.58 -8.93
CA VAL A 26 -11.73 4.45 -9.46
C VAL A 26 -11.56 3.14 -10.27
N ALA A 27 -12.42 2.14 -10.04
CA ALA A 27 -12.37 0.82 -10.67
C ALA A 27 -13.71 0.45 -11.32
N PRO A 28 -14.05 1.02 -12.50
CA PRO A 28 -15.32 0.79 -13.15
C PRO A 28 -15.50 -0.69 -13.54
N ILE A 29 -16.65 -1.24 -13.18
CA ILE A 29 -17.03 -2.63 -13.52
C ILE A 29 -17.24 -2.73 -15.05
N HIS A 30 -16.60 -3.73 -15.65
CA HIS A 30 -16.66 -3.96 -17.10
C HIS A 30 -18.09 -4.23 -17.61
N GLN A 31 -18.43 -3.68 -18.78
CA GLN A 31 -19.81 -3.68 -19.32
C GLN A 31 -20.30 -5.05 -19.80
N SER A 32 -19.42 -6.04 -19.97
CA SER A 32 -19.78 -7.40 -20.40
C SER A 32 -20.49 -8.23 -19.33
N LEU A 33 -20.57 -7.73 -18.09
CA LEU A 33 -21.20 -8.43 -16.98
C LEU A 33 -22.73 -8.30 -17.04
N SER A 34 -23.42 -9.43 -16.83
CA SER A 34 -24.89 -9.40 -16.73
C SER A 34 -25.35 -8.56 -15.53
N PRO A 35 -26.57 -7.98 -15.56
CA PRO A 35 -27.08 -7.16 -14.46
C PRO A 35 -27.10 -7.90 -13.11
N LYS A 36 -27.39 -9.20 -13.13
CA LYS A 36 -27.36 -10.05 -11.94
C LYS A 36 -25.94 -10.21 -11.38
N MET A 37 -24.98 -10.56 -12.23
CA MET A 37 -23.57 -10.71 -11.82
C MET A 37 -23.01 -9.41 -11.27
N ARG A 38 -23.40 -8.27 -11.85
CA ARG A 38 -23.00 -6.96 -11.36
C ARG A 38 -23.55 -6.67 -9.97
N HIS A 39 -24.79 -7.06 -9.69
CA HIS A 39 -25.38 -6.93 -8.36
C HIS A 39 -24.63 -7.80 -7.35
N ASP A 40 -24.45 -9.09 -7.66
CA ASP A 40 -23.77 -10.06 -6.81
C ASP A 40 -22.33 -9.62 -6.49
N LEU A 41 -21.62 -9.06 -7.48
CA LEU A 41 -20.27 -8.52 -7.31
C LEU A 41 -20.26 -7.32 -6.36
N ILE A 42 -21.17 -6.36 -6.51
CA ILE A 42 -21.24 -5.18 -5.64
C ILE A 42 -21.59 -5.60 -4.20
N ASP A 43 -22.48 -6.58 -4.02
CA ASP A 43 -22.76 -7.15 -2.70
C ASP A 43 -21.53 -7.78 -2.07
N TRP A 44 -20.78 -8.55 -2.84
CA TRP A 44 -19.56 -9.20 -2.34
C TRP A 44 -18.51 -8.17 -1.93
N LEU A 45 -18.26 -7.17 -2.79
CA LEU A 45 -17.31 -6.09 -2.51
C LEU A 45 -17.71 -5.25 -1.29
N TYR A 46 -19.00 -4.96 -1.13
CA TYR A 46 -19.49 -4.24 0.04
C TYR A 46 -19.36 -5.08 1.32
N THR A 47 -19.60 -6.38 1.23
CA THR A 47 -19.46 -7.32 2.36
C THR A 47 -18.04 -7.35 2.91
N TYR A 48 -17.04 -7.30 2.03
CA TYR A 48 -15.61 -7.35 2.39
C TYR A 48 -14.90 -5.99 2.25
N LYS A 49 -15.62 -4.88 2.37
CA LYS A 49 -15.07 -3.52 2.14
C LYS A 49 -13.83 -3.18 2.96
N ASN A 50 -13.67 -3.78 4.15
CA ASN A 50 -12.51 -3.55 5.03
C ASN A 50 -11.27 -4.40 4.66
N ALA A 51 -11.39 -5.34 3.71
CA ALA A 51 -10.27 -6.14 3.25
C ALA A 51 -9.41 -5.41 2.21
N PHE A 52 -9.92 -4.31 1.67
CA PHE A 52 -9.22 -3.48 0.70
C PHE A 52 -8.51 -2.34 1.41
N ASP A 53 -7.27 -2.09 1.00
CA ASP A 53 -6.48 -0.97 1.47
C ASP A 53 -7.18 0.33 1.09
N SER A 54 -7.38 1.22 2.05
CA SER A 54 -8.01 2.52 1.84
C SER A 54 -7.04 3.59 2.32
N ASP A 55 -6.98 4.71 1.59
CA ASP A 55 -5.97 5.77 1.77
C ASP A 55 -5.88 6.41 3.17
N ASN A 56 -6.72 5.98 4.13
CA ASN A 56 -6.93 6.63 5.42
C ASN A 56 -6.38 5.87 6.65
N GLU A 57 -5.70 4.72 6.50
CA GLU A 57 -5.10 4.02 7.64
C GLU A 57 -3.55 4.06 7.60
N PRO A 58 -2.89 4.74 8.57
CA PRO A 58 -1.43 4.75 8.63
C PRO A 58 -0.90 3.41 9.15
N LEU A 59 -0.12 2.71 8.32
CA LEU A 59 0.60 1.49 8.69
C LEU A 59 1.86 1.82 9.52
N GLY A 60 1.91 1.41 10.79
CA GLY A 60 3.19 1.19 11.49
C GLY A 60 3.30 1.63 12.96
N ARG A 61 4.06 0.85 13.74
CA ARG A 61 4.52 1.15 15.12
C ARG A 61 5.87 1.92 15.08
N PRO A 62 6.28 2.59 16.18
CA PRO A 62 7.48 3.46 16.17
C PRO A 62 8.81 2.69 16.06
N TYR A 63 9.81 3.38 15.49
CA TYR A 63 11.13 2.86 15.07
C TYR A 63 12.23 2.98 16.16
N PRO A 64 13.39 2.29 16.01
CA PRO A 64 14.44 2.14 17.02
C PRO A 64 15.62 3.15 16.85
N PRO A 65 16.66 3.16 17.72
CA PRO A 65 17.46 4.34 18.06
C PRO A 65 18.54 4.75 17.06
N VAL A 66 19.17 5.88 17.39
CA VAL A 66 19.85 6.82 16.49
C VAL A 66 21.03 6.22 15.70
N ILE A 67 20.97 6.25 14.36
CA ILE A 67 22.06 5.91 13.45
C ILE A 67 22.31 7.11 12.53
N ARG A 68 23.46 7.78 12.62
CA ARG A 68 23.80 8.92 11.76
C ARG A 68 25.00 8.60 10.87
N ARG A 69 24.80 8.57 9.56
CA ARG A 69 25.87 8.51 8.56
C ARG A 69 25.91 9.80 7.73
N PRO A 70 27.10 10.31 7.39
CA PRO A 70 27.21 11.46 6.51
C PRO A 70 26.65 11.14 5.11
N ALA A 71 26.10 12.17 4.45
CA ALA A 71 25.62 12.04 3.08
C ALA A 71 26.76 11.62 2.14
N CYS A 72 26.49 10.68 1.23
CA CYS A 72 27.47 10.28 0.23
C CYS A 72 27.76 11.44 -0.71
N THR A 73 29.04 11.67 -1.02
CA THR A 73 29.46 12.61 -2.05
C THR A 73 29.00 12.12 -3.42
N ALA A 74 27.96 12.73 -3.97
CA ALA A 74 27.42 12.39 -5.28
C ALA A 74 28.00 13.31 -6.37
N SER A 75 28.29 12.75 -7.55
CA SER A 75 28.64 13.53 -8.74
C SER A 75 27.41 14.29 -9.28
N PRO A 76 27.57 15.27 -10.19
CA PRO A 76 26.49 16.19 -10.57
C PRO A 76 25.26 15.49 -11.16
N MET A 77 25.50 14.50 -12.03
CA MET A 77 24.45 13.71 -12.71
C MET A 77 23.55 12.91 -11.74
N PRO A 78 24.10 12.11 -10.80
CA PRO A 78 23.31 11.50 -9.72
C PRO A 78 22.57 12.51 -8.85
N ARG A 79 23.12 13.71 -8.62
CA ARG A 79 22.48 14.73 -7.77
C ARG A 79 21.21 15.28 -8.40
N GLU A 80 21.22 15.58 -9.70
CA GLU A 80 20.04 16.03 -10.44
C GLU A 80 18.95 14.96 -10.49
N ALA A 81 19.33 13.72 -10.78
CA ALA A 81 18.40 12.59 -10.76
C ALA A 81 17.79 12.39 -9.36
N LEU A 82 18.60 12.52 -8.30
CA LEU A 82 18.16 12.40 -6.92
C LEU A 82 17.17 13.50 -6.54
N GLU A 83 17.47 14.76 -6.88
CA GLU A 83 16.59 15.90 -6.62
C GLU A 83 15.21 15.69 -7.25
N LYS A 84 15.16 15.22 -8.50
CA LYS A 84 13.90 14.90 -9.18
C LYS A 84 13.06 13.87 -8.40
N HIS A 85 13.67 12.76 -8.00
CA HIS A 85 12.98 11.72 -7.22
C HIS A 85 12.52 12.23 -5.84
N ILE A 86 13.34 13.04 -5.17
CA ILE A 86 12.97 13.64 -3.87
C ILE A 86 11.75 14.55 -4.03
N GLN A 87 11.73 15.41 -5.05
CA GLN A 87 10.61 16.32 -5.30
C GLN A 87 9.31 15.57 -5.61
N GLU A 88 9.37 14.53 -6.45
CA GLU A 88 8.23 13.67 -6.74
C GLU A 88 7.69 13.01 -5.46
N LEU A 89 8.55 12.48 -4.60
CA LEU A 89 8.14 11.85 -3.35
C LEU A 89 7.61 12.84 -2.29
N ILE A 90 8.09 14.09 -2.30
CA ILE A 90 7.52 15.16 -1.48
C ILE A 90 6.11 15.51 -1.97
N GLN A 91 5.91 15.62 -3.29
CA GLN A 91 4.59 15.89 -3.88
C GLN A 91 3.58 14.78 -3.59
N LEU A 92 4.03 13.52 -3.58
CA LEU A 92 3.22 12.36 -3.21
C LEU A 92 2.97 12.24 -1.69
N GLY A 93 3.56 13.11 -0.87
CA GLY A 93 3.44 13.05 0.60
C GLY A 93 4.19 11.90 1.25
N VAL A 94 5.05 11.18 0.51
CA VAL A 94 5.86 10.07 1.01
C VAL A 94 7.05 10.57 1.82
N LEU A 95 7.69 11.66 1.36
CA LEU A 95 8.79 12.31 2.06
C LEU A 95 8.36 13.65 2.63
N ARG A 96 8.88 13.98 3.81
CA ARG A 96 8.69 15.28 4.47
C ARG A 96 10.04 15.91 4.77
N LYS A 97 10.12 17.23 4.59
CA LYS A 97 11.28 17.99 5.05
C LYS A 97 11.31 18.03 6.57
N VAL A 98 12.44 17.59 7.14
CA VAL A 98 12.67 17.56 8.58
C VAL A 98 13.41 18.84 9.00
N GLY A 99 12.93 19.51 10.04
CA GLY A 99 13.49 20.78 10.53
C GLY A 99 14.70 20.60 11.45
N HIS A 100 15.38 21.70 11.80
CA HIS A 100 16.50 21.67 12.77
C HIS A 100 16.08 21.20 14.18
N ASN A 101 14.82 21.39 14.54
CA ASN A 101 14.28 21.01 15.85
C ASN A 101 13.65 19.61 15.85
N ASP A 102 13.54 18.97 14.69
CA ASP A 102 13.01 17.62 14.59
C ASP A 102 14.15 16.63 14.87
N GLU A 103 13.95 15.77 15.87
CA GLU A 103 14.93 14.73 16.18
C GLU A 103 14.92 13.65 15.08
N VAL A 104 15.94 13.66 14.22
CA VAL A 104 16.20 12.54 13.30
C VAL A 104 17.02 11.50 14.03
N GLU A 105 16.37 10.38 14.31
CA GLU A 105 17.03 9.22 14.91
C GLU A 105 17.87 8.50 13.85
N VAL A 106 17.30 8.14 12.71
CA VAL A 106 18.03 7.42 11.66
C VAL A 106 18.25 8.31 10.45
N ALA A 107 19.52 8.55 10.11
CA ALA A 107 19.98 9.23 8.92
C ALA A 107 20.95 8.31 8.18
N GLU A 108 20.44 7.64 7.15
CA GLU A 108 21.26 6.87 6.22
C GLU A 108 21.33 7.55 4.86
N SER A 109 22.46 7.33 4.18
CA SER A 109 22.68 7.93 2.88
C SER A 109 21.80 7.26 1.82
N VAL A 110 21.44 8.06 0.83
CA VAL A 110 20.68 7.64 -0.35
C VAL A 110 21.60 7.70 -1.55
N ILE A 111 21.50 6.70 -2.42
CA ILE A 111 22.26 6.61 -3.68
C ILE A 111 21.30 6.48 -4.86
N ILE A 112 21.81 6.75 -6.06
CA ILE A 112 21.09 6.48 -7.31
C ILE A 112 21.62 5.21 -7.95
N ALA A 113 20.71 4.27 -8.20
CA ALA A 113 20.95 3.12 -9.04
C ALA A 113 20.43 3.39 -10.45
N TRP A 114 21.27 3.14 -11.46
CA TRP A 114 20.91 3.28 -12.86
C TRP A 114 20.59 1.91 -13.46
N ASN A 115 19.45 1.80 -14.13
CA ASN A 115 19.12 0.64 -14.96
C ASN A 115 18.79 1.15 -16.37
N THR A 116 19.71 0.87 -17.30
CA THR A 116 19.66 1.29 -18.71
C THR A 116 19.39 2.78 -18.85
N TYR A 117 18.12 3.21 -18.94
CA TYR A 117 17.70 4.60 -19.12
C TYR A 117 16.93 5.18 -17.93
N LYS A 118 16.67 4.39 -16.88
CA LYS A 118 15.87 4.81 -15.71
C LYS A 118 16.73 4.81 -14.45
N SER A 119 16.71 5.92 -13.74
CA SER A 119 17.30 6.04 -12.41
C SER A 119 16.29 5.67 -11.33
N ARG A 120 16.78 5.13 -10.20
CA ARG A 120 16.00 4.87 -8.99
C ARG A 120 16.76 5.35 -7.77
N MET A 121 16.05 5.98 -6.86
CA MET A 121 16.54 6.32 -5.53
C MET A 121 16.59 5.06 -4.65
N VAL A 122 17.73 4.79 -4.00
CA VAL A 122 17.95 3.60 -3.17
C VAL A 122 18.58 4.01 -1.85
N GLY A 123 17.95 3.67 -0.72
CA GLY A 123 18.50 3.91 0.61
C GLY A 123 19.57 2.88 0.99
N TYR A 124 20.65 3.32 1.63
CA TYR A 124 21.77 2.48 2.02
C TYR A 124 21.59 1.94 3.46
N PHE A 125 20.67 0.98 3.63
CA PHE A 125 20.25 0.47 4.94
C PHE A 125 21.16 -0.59 5.59
N ARG A 126 22.41 -0.72 5.15
CA ARG A 126 23.29 -1.79 5.66
C ARG A 126 23.66 -1.62 7.14
N ALA A 127 23.81 -0.37 7.60
CA ALA A 127 24.06 -0.13 9.03
C ALA A 127 22.83 -0.51 9.82
N LEU A 128 21.68 0.06 9.43
CA LEU A 128 20.40 -0.16 10.08
C LEU A 128 20.08 -1.65 10.19
N ASN A 129 20.29 -2.41 9.10
CA ASN A 129 20.07 -3.86 9.08
C ASN A 129 20.92 -4.65 10.09
N THR A 130 22.04 -4.11 10.58
CA THR A 130 22.85 -4.75 11.62
C THR A 130 22.26 -4.56 13.02
N TYR A 131 21.44 -3.51 13.21
CA TYR A 131 20.79 -3.19 14.49
C TYR A 131 19.35 -3.68 14.56
N THR A 132 18.72 -3.99 13.43
CA THR A 132 17.36 -4.52 13.39
C THR A 132 17.36 -6.01 13.70
N VAL A 133 16.34 -6.45 14.44
CA VAL A 133 16.10 -7.88 14.66
C VAL A 133 15.40 -8.44 13.41
N PRO A 134 15.90 -9.55 12.82
CA PRO A 134 15.21 -10.21 11.71
C PRO A 134 13.78 -10.56 12.10
N ASP A 135 12.87 -10.49 11.12
CA ASP A 135 11.48 -10.89 11.35
C ASP A 135 11.40 -12.34 11.86
N ARG A 136 10.62 -12.55 12.92
CA ARG A 136 10.38 -13.86 13.52
C ARG A 136 9.65 -14.79 12.56
N TYR A 137 8.86 -14.26 11.64
CA TYR A 137 8.11 -15.04 10.66
C TYR A 137 8.45 -14.58 9.24
N PRO A 138 9.62 -14.99 8.70
CA PRO A 138 9.99 -14.64 7.34
C PRO A 138 8.95 -15.18 6.36
N ILE A 139 8.69 -14.41 5.30
CA ILE A 139 7.79 -14.83 4.23
C ILE A 139 8.27 -16.20 3.71
N PRO A 140 7.40 -17.23 3.70
CA PRO A 140 7.79 -18.58 3.30
C PRO A 140 8.25 -18.59 1.85
N ARG A 141 9.19 -19.48 1.53
CA ARG A 141 9.66 -19.61 0.14
C ARG A 141 8.53 -20.15 -0.72
N ILE A 142 8.51 -19.76 -2.00
CA ILE A 142 7.48 -20.21 -2.92
C ILE A 142 7.37 -21.75 -2.98
N GLN A 143 8.49 -22.47 -2.88
CA GLN A 143 8.49 -23.94 -2.85
C GLN A 143 7.81 -24.50 -1.60
N GLU A 144 8.00 -23.88 -0.44
CA GLU A 144 7.40 -24.33 0.82
C GLU A 144 5.88 -24.21 0.76
N THR A 145 5.39 -23.08 0.25
CA THR A 145 3.96 -22.83 0.04
C THR A 145 3.36 -23.80 -0.98
N LEU A 146 4.03 -24.02 -2.11
CA LEU A 146 3.57 -24.96 -3.14
C LEU A 146 3.52 -26.40 -2.63
N ASN A 147 4.51 -26.81 -1.83
CA ASN A 147 4.54 -28.14 -1.24
C ASN A 147 3.40 -28.34 -0.22
N GLN A 148 3.09 -27.32 0.59
CA GLN A 148 1.95 -27.37 1.51
C GLN A 148 0.62 -27.47 0.76
N LEU A 149 0.44 -26.69 -0.32
CA LEU A 149 -0.75 -26.77 -1.18
C LEU A 149 -0.92 -28.14 -1.83
N SER A 150 0.17 -28.72 -2.36
CA SER A 150 0.13 -30.04 -2.99
C SER A 150 -0.27 -31.17 -2.03
N LYS A 151 -0.05 -30.97 -0.72
CA LYS A 151 -0.42 -31.92 0.34
C LYS A 151 -1.80 -31.64 0.94
N ALA A 152 -2.41 -30.51 0.59
CA ALA A 152 -3.71 -30.08 1.10
C ALA A 152 -4.89 -30.55 0.22
N CYS A 153 -4.66 -31.42 -0.77
CA CYS A 153 -5.73 -32.04 -1.53
C CYS A 153 -6.65 -32.86 -0.61
N ILE A 154 -7.88 -32.36 -0.45
CA ILE A 154 -9.08 -33.07 0.03
C ILE A 154 -9.77 -33.68 -1.18
#